data_AF-A0A7Y2VHR8-F1
#
_entry.id   AF-A0A7Y2VHR8-F1
#
_cell.length_a   1.000
_cell.length_b   1.000
_cell.length_c   1.000
_cell.angle_alpha   90.00
_cell.angle_beta   90.00
_cell.angle_gamma   90.00
#
_symmetry.space_group_name_H-M   'P 1'
#
loop_
_entity.id
_entity.type
_entity.pdbx_description
1 polymer ?
#
loop_
_entity_poly.entity_id
_entity_poly.type
_entity_poly.pdbx_seq_one_letter_code
_entity_poly.pdbx_strand_id
1 'polypeptide(L)'
;TLNDHTDLTIAVNLNSMSAKYTRPEKHRKREEESASVYREKISRFISDLLKNDEQEESPRDAAEMLTLSIDVMQGAIARLKLAAYSPDRVVEIPRRACTFFEFDRAEEMADLGYERTCKALDDLGL
;
A
#
# COMPACT_ATOMS: atom_id res chain seq x y z
N THR A 1 -8.22 -3.63 -23.67
CA THR A 1 -7.72 -4.06 -22.34
C THR A 1 -8.82 -4.54 -21.39
N LEU A 2 -10.00 -3.89 -21.33
CA LEU A 2 -11.21 -4.43 -20.63
C LEU A 2 -12.42 -4.63 -21.57
N ASN A 3 -12.34 -4.11 -22.79
CA ASN A 3 -13.39 -4.22 -23.82
C ASN A 3 -12.89 -5.04 -25.03
N ASP A 4 -11.84 -5.85 -24.81
CA ASP A 4 -11.30 -6.74 -25.84
C ASP A 4 -12.08 -8.04 -25.87
N HIS A 5 -12.10 -8.68 -27.03
CA HIS A 5 -12.61 -10.05 -27.18
C HIS A 5 -11.66 -11.02 -26.47
N THR A 6 -11.93 -11.27 -25.20
CA THR A 6 -11.24 -12.23 -24.35
C THR A 6 -12.27 -13.17 -23.74
N ASP A 7 -11.88 -14.42 -23.48
CA ASP A 7 -12.76 -15.41 -22.86
C ASP A 7 -12.97 -15.15 -21.36
N LEU A 8 -12.06 -14.41 -20.73
CA LEU A 8 -12.10 -14.08 -19.31
C LEU A 8 -11.38 -12.75 -19.06
N THR A 9 -12.03 -11.85 -18.32
CA THR A 9 -11.45 -10.59 -17.84
C THR A 9 -11.30 -10.59 -16.33
N ILE A 10 -10.04 -10.53 -15.88
CA ILE A 10 -9.70 -10.42 -14.45
C ILE A 10 -9.17 -9.00 -14.19
N ALA A 11 -9.84 -8.27 -13.31
CA ALA A 11 -9.38 -6.99 -12.82
C ALA A 11 -8.64 -7.14 -11.49
N VAL A 12 -7.58 -6.37 -11.28
CA VAL A 12 -6.88 -6.29 -9.99
C VAL A 12 -7.19 -4.94 -9.37
N ASN A 13 -7.85 -4.95 -8.20
CA ASN A 13 -8.18 -3.75 -7.45
C ASN A 13 -7.21 -3.55 -6.29
N LEU A 14 -6.27 -2.60 -6.45
CA LEU A 14 -5.31 -2.22 -5.41
C LEU A 14 -5.89 -1.26 -4.36
N ASN A 15 -7.11 -0.77 -4.57
CA ASN A 15 -7.78 0.19 -3.69
C ASN A 15 -8.83 -0.48 -2.80
N SER A 16 -8.65 -1.77 -2.49
CA SER A 16 -9.59 -2.50 -1.66
C SER A 16 -9.60 -1.96 -0.24
N MET A 17 -10.80 -1.80 0.33
CA MET A 17 -10.98 -1.51 1.75
C MET A 17 -10.99 -2.79 2.61
N SER A 18 -10.70 -3.96 2.02
CA SER A 18 -10.64 -5.23 2.72
C SER A 18 -9.62 -5.21 3.86
N ALA A 19 -10.06 -5.55 5.07
CA ALA A 19 -9.26 -5.45 6.30
C ALA A 19 -8.25 -6.60 6.49
N LYS A 20 -8.20 -7.58 5.58
CA LYS A 20 -7.46 -8.83 5.80
C LYS A 20 -6.08 -8.79 5.13
N TYR A 21 -5.15 -8.00 5.65
CA TYR A 21 -3.73 -8.23 5.41
C TYR A 21 -2.95 -7.94 6.69
N THR A 22 -2.24 -8.94 7.20
CA THR A 22 -1.38 -8.82 8.37
C THR A 22 0.05 -8.91 7.88
N ARG A 23 0.87 -7.92 8.24
CA ARG A 23 2.29 -7.90 7.87
C ARG A 23 3.00 -9.13 8.46
N PRO A 24 3.78 -9.87 7.66
CA PRO A 24 4.59 -10.98 8.16
C PRO A 24 5.65 -10.51 9.17
N GLU A 25 5.87 -11.27 10.25
CA GLU A 25 6.83 -10.93 11.33
C GLU A 25 8.31 -10.92 10.88
N LYS A 26 8.65 -11.62 9.79
CA LYS A 26 10.05 -11.91 9.40
C LYS A 26 10.90 -10.66 9.13
N HIS A 27 10.32 -9.56 8.64
CA HIS A 27 11.07 -8.33 8.35
C HIS A 27 11.17 -7.37 9.55
N ARG A 28 10.24 -7.44 10.51
CA ARG A 28 10.19 -6.48 11.63
C ARG A 28 11.41 -6.59 12.58
N LYS A 29 11.88 -7.82 12.82
CA LYS A 29 12.97 -8.08 13.80
C LYS A 29 14.33 -7.51 13.39
N ARG A 30 14.64 -7.45 12.09
CA ARG A 30 15.96 -7.02 11.60
C ARG A 30 16.14 -5.49 11.63
N GLU A 31 15.04 -4.75 11.49
CA GLU A 31 15.02 -3.29 11.47
C GLU A 31 14.94 -2.68 12.87
N GLU A 32 14.14 -3.26 13.78
CA GLU A 32 13.94 -2.70 15.13
C GLU A 32 15.24 -2.65 15.95
N GLU A 33 16.09 -3.68 15.87
CA GLU A 33 17.37 -3.74 16.59
C GLU A 33 18.40 -2.73 16.04
N SER A 34 18.46 -2.59 14.72
CA SER A 34 19.43 -1.71 14.02
C SER A 34 19.01 -0.25 14.09
N ALA A 35 17.71 0.02 13.91
CA ALA A 35 17.17 1.38 13.87
C ALA A 35 17.15 2.02 15.27
N SER A 36 16.97 1.25 16.35
CA SER A 36 16.93 1.79 17.73
C SER A 36 18.17 2.61 18.08
N VAL A 37 19.37 2.07 17.83
CA VAL A 37 20.64 2.72 18.23
C VAL A 37 20.95 3.97 17.40
N TYR A 38 20.67 3.95 16.10
CA TYR A 38 20.92 5.09 15.22
C TYR A 38 19.85 6.17 15.36
N ARG A 39 18.58 5.79 15.54
CA ARG A 39 17.45 6.71 15.70
C ARG A 39 17.56 7.53 16.98
N GLU A 40 18.07 6.94 18.08
CA GLU A 40 18.37 7.71 19.30
C GLU A 40 19.45 8.77 19.07
N LYS A 41 20.51 8.44 18.34
CA LYS A 41 21.61 9.38 18.04
C LYS A 41 21.15 10.51 17.10
N ILE A 42 20.40 10.17 16.05
CA ILE A 42 19.84 11.13 15.10
C ILE A 42 18.81 12.02 15.78
N SER A 43 17.92 11.46 16.60
CA SER A 43 16.92 12.24 17.34
C SER A 43 17.57 13.24 18.28
N ARG A 44 18.63 12.86 19.00
CA ARG A 44 19.35 13.76 19.90
C ARG A 44 20.01 14.91 19.14
N PHE A 45 20.63 14.62 18.00
CA PHE A 45 21.26 15.63 17.14
C PHE A 45 20.24 16.61 16.56
N ILE A 46 19.10 16.12 16.07
CA ILE A 46 18.02 16.96 15.53
C ILE A 46 17.39 17.82 16.65
N SER A 47 17.18 17.26 17.84
CA SER A 47 16.63 18.01 18.98
C SER A 47 17.56 19.11 19.49
N ASP A 48 18.87 18.92 19.41
CA ASP A 48 19.84 19.97 19.76
C ASP A 48 19.93 21.06 18.68
N LEU A 49 19.68 20.73 17.41
CA LEU A 49 19.61 21.70 16.31
C LEU A 49 18.30 22.51 16.29
N LEU A 50 17.17 21.89 16.59
CA LEU A 50 15.85 22.55 16.59
C LEU A 50 15.58 23.42 17.83
N LYS A 51 16.44 23.38 18.85
CA LYS A 51 16.27 24.21 20.07
C LYS A 51 16.40 25.72 19.84
N ASN A 52 16.77 26.16 18.63
CA ASN A 52 16.99 27.57 18.30
C ASN A 52 15.90 28.20 17.42
N ASP A 53 14.83 27.48 17.07
CA ASP A 53 13.76 28.05 16.24
C ASP A 53 12.40 27.73 16.87
N GLU A 54 11.71 28.77 17.31
CA GLU A 54 10.37 28.67 17.89
C GLU A 54 9.38 28.20 16.81
N GLN A 55 8.74 27.05 17.06
CA GLN A 55 7.46 26.61 16.51
C GLN A 55 7.11 27.08 15.08
N GLU A 56 7.76 26.50 14.07
CA GLU A 56 7.07 26.26 12.80
C GLU A 56 6.47 24.86 12.83
N GLU A 57 5.15 24.78 12.65
CA GLU A 57 4.46 23.52 12.40
C GLU A 57 5.14 22.80 11.23
N SER A 58 5.86 21.72 11.55
CA SER A 58 6.61 20.91 10.59
C SER A 58 5.76 20.61 9.34
N PRO A 59 6.34 20.58 8.13
CA PRO A 59 5.68 20.30 6.84
C PRO A 59 5.25 18.84 6.68
N ARG A 60 4.74 18.21 7.74
CA ARG A 60 4.14 16.87 7.73
C ARG A 60 2.78 16.87 7.04
N ASP A 61 2.13 18.01 6.88
CA ASP A 61 0.77 18.07 6.33
C ASP A 61 0.74 17.93 4.79
N ALA A 62 1.64 18.60 4.05
CA ALA A 62 1.54 18.64 2.59
C ALA A 62 1.77 17.27 1.90
N ALA A 63 2.78 16.50 2.32
CA ALA A 63 3.08 15.20 1.71
C ALA A 63 2.02 14.14 2.05
N GLU A 64 1.49 14.18 3.27
CA GLU A 64 0.42 13.30 3.72
C GLU A 64 -0.90 13.65 3.00
N MET A 65 -1.23 14.94 2.89
CA MET A 65 -2.37 15.44 2.12
C MET A 65 -2.28 15.03 0.64
N LEU A 66 -1.11 15.12 0.02
CA LEU A 66 -0.90 14.68 -1.36
C LEU A 66 -1.15 13.18 -1.50
N THR A 67 -0.59 12.37 -0.61
CA THR A 67 -0.77 10.91 -0.58
C THR A 67 -2.24 10.55 -0.43
N LEU A 68 -2.93 11.18 0.53
CA LEU A 68 -4.35 10.98 0.76
C LEU A 68 -5.18 11.38 -0.47
N SER A 69 -4.84 12.51 -1.11
CA SER A 69 -5.54 12.99 -2.30
C SER A 69 -5.41 12.00 -3.47
N ILE A 70 -4.20 11.50 -3.73
CA ILE A 70 -3.95 10.48 -4.76
C ILE A 70 -4.77 9.23 -4.50
N ASP A 71 -4.74 8.75 -3.27
CA ASP A 71 -5.46 7.56 -2.88
C ASP A 71 -6.99 7.68 -3.03
N VAL A 72 -7.55 8.85 -2.66
CA VAL A 72 -8.99 9.13 -2.82
C VAL A 72 -9.36 9.13 -4.31
N MET A 73 -8.57 9.80 -5.14
CA MET A 73 -8.78 9.83 -6.59
C MET A 73 -8.71 8.44 -7.21
N GLN A 74 -7.68 7.65 -6.88
CA GLN A 74 -7.51 6.30 -7.38
C GLN A 74 -8.68 5.38 -6.95
N GLY A 75 -9.12 5.47 -5.70
CA GLY A 75 -10.28 4.72 -5.22
C GLY A 75 -11.57 5.09 -5.97
N ALA A 76 -11.80 6.37 -6.27
CA ALA A 76 -12.95 6.80 -7.06
C ALA A 76 -12.90 6.28 -8.51
N ILE A 77 -11.75 6.41 -9.17
CA ILE A 77 -11.53 5.93 -10.54
C ILE A 77 -11.70 4.40 -10.60
N ALA A 78 -11.14 3.67 -9.64
CA ALA A 78 -11.27 2.21 -9.58
C ALA A 78 -12.73 1.77 -9.50
N ARG A 79 -13.52 2.39 -8.59
CA ARG A 79 -14.96 2.10 -8.47
C ARG A 79 -15.72 2.39 -9.76
N LEU A 80 -15.46 3.54 -10.39
CA LEU A 80 -16.10 3.92 -11.65
C LEU A 80 -15.76 2.94 -12.77
N LYS A 81 -14.49 2.53 -12.90
CA LYS A 81 -14.07 1.55 -13.90
C LYS A 81 -14.69 0.17 -13.66
N LEU A 82 -14.66 -0.33 -12.42
CA LEU A 82 -15.26 -1.63 -12.10
C LEU A 82 -16.76 -1.67 -12.37
N ALA A 83 -17.47 -0.57 -12.11
CA ALA A 83 -18.88 -0.43 -12.43
C ALA A 83 -19.16 -0.35 -13.94
N ALA A 84 -18.27 0.27 -14.71
CA ALA A 84 -18.44 0.43 -16.15
C ALA A 84 -18.09 -0.82 -16.98
N TYR A 85 -17.15 -1.64 -16.50
CA TYR A 85 -16.58 -2.74 -17.27
C TYR A 85 -16.89 -4.15 -16.72
N SER A 86 -17.59 -4.25 -15.58
CA SER A 86 -18.09 -5.51 -14.98
C SER A 86 -17.24 -6.76 -15.28
N PRO A 87 -15.99 -6.82 -14.80
CA PRO A 87 -15.09 -7.94 -15.06
C PRO A 87 -15.62 -9.24 -14.45
N ASP A 88 -15.28 -10.39 -15.05
CA ASP A 88 -15.68 -11.72 -14.55
C ASP A 88 -15.16 -11.98 -13.14
N ARG A 89 -13.93 -11.54 -12.86
CA ARG A 89 -13.39 -11.52 -11.51
C ARG A 89 -12.61 -10.28 -11.16
N VAL A 90 -12.66 -9.96 -9.87
CA VAL A 90 -11.85 -8.91 -9.25
C VAL A 90 -10.98 -9.53 -8.17
N VAL A 91 -9.67 -9.38 -8.31
CA VAL A 91 -8.68 -9.70 -7.28
C VAL A 91 -8.52 -8.46 -6.40
N GLU A 92 -8.94 -8.56 -5.15
CA GLU A 92 -8.92 -7.46 -4.19
C GLU A 92 -7.61 -7.47 -3.37
N ILE A 93 -6.78 -6.44 -3.57
CA ILE A 93 -5.56 -6.20 -2.79
C ILE A 93 -5.83 -5.04 -1.82
N PRO A 94 -5.63 -5.22 -0.50
CA PRO A 94 -5.84 -4.16 0.48
C PRO A 94 -4.97 -2.94 0.20
N ARG A 95 -5.57 -1.76 0.14
CA ARG A 95 -4.84 -0.48 -0.05
C ARG A 95 -3.78 -0.26 1.03
N ARG A 96 -4.05 -0.74 2.25
CA ARG A 96 -3.14 -0.63 3.40
C ARG A 96 -2.11 -1.77 3.48
N ALA A 97 -1.97 -2.58 2.42
CA ALA A 97 -0.98 -3.64 2.39
C ALA A 97 0.44 -3.08 2.44
N CYS A 98 0.71 -1.96 1.76
CA CYS A 98 1.94 -1.17 1.83
C CYS A 98 1.68 0.31 1.59
N THR A 99 2.57 1.18 2.05
CA THR A 99 2.50 2.62 1.80
C THR A 99 3.41 3.05 0.63
N PHE A 100 3.32 4.31 0.22
CA PHE A 100 4.22 4.86 -0.80
C PHE A 100 5.68 4.75 -0.33
N PHE A 101 6.55 4.30 -1.24
CA PHE A 101 8.00 4.12 -1.04
C PHE A 101 8.45 2.97 -0.13
N GLU A 102 7.58 2.02 0.23
CA GLU A 102 7.96 0.78 0.94
C GLU A 102 8.50 -0.31 -0.01
N PHE A 103 9.58 0.00 -0.73
CA PHE A 103 10.16 -0.92 -1.74
C PHE A 103 10.81 -2.18 -1.14
N ASP A 104 11.23 -2.11 0.12
CA ASP A 104 11.74 -3.24 0.90
C ASP A 104 10.72 -4.38 1.02
N ARG A 105 9.44 -4.09 0.79
CA ARG A 105 8.32 -5.03 0.90
C ARG A 105 7.87 -5.63 -0.43
N ALA A 106 8.62 -5.40 -1.50
CA ALA A 106 8.24 -5.86 -2.85
C ALA A 106 7.99 -7.39 -2.90
N GLU A 107 8.83 -8.18 -2.24
CA GLU A 107 8.68 -9.64 -2.16
C GLU A 107 7.38 -10.03 -1.44
N GLU A 108 7.07 -9.40 -0.29
CA GLU A 108 5.82 -9.63 0.43
C GLU A 108 4.58 -9.28 -0.42
N MET A 109 4.65 -8.18 -1.18
CA MET A 109 3.56 -7.74 -2.05
C MET A 109 3.35 -8.67 -3.25
N ALA A 110 4.43 -9.25 -3.77
CA ALA A 110 4.37 -10.26 -4.83
C ALA A 110 3.68 -11.54 -4.32
N ASP A 111 4.08 -12.03 -3.15
CA ASP A 111 3.47 -13.19 -2.50
C ASP A 111 1.99 -12.98 -2.22
N LEU A 112 1.62 -11.81 -1.68
CA LEU A 112 0.23 -11.43 -1.45
C LEU A 112 -0.57 -11.44 -2.74
N GLY A 113 -0.03 -10.85 -3.81
CA GLY A 113 -0.68 -10.83 -5.12
C GLY A 113 -0.92 -12.24 -5.65
N TYR A 114 0.08 -13.10 -5.53
CA TYR A 114 0.00 -14.50 -5.95
C TYR A 114 -1.09 -15.26 -5.17
N GLU A 115 -1.04 -15.20 -3.84
CA GLU A 115 -2.03 -15.85 -2.95
C GLU A 115 -3.47 -15.42 -3.29
N ARG A 116 -3.69 -14.12 -3.50
CA ARG A 116 -5.02 -13.57 -3.81
C ARG A 116 -5.51 -13.97 -5.17
N THR A 117 -4.60 -14.05 -6.14
CA THR A 117 -4.92 -14.45 -7.51
C THR A 117 -5.27 -15.92 -7.56
N CYS A 118 -4.47 -16.80 -6.94
CA CYS A 118 -4.77 -18.23 -6.83
C CYS A 118 -6.16 -18.46 -6.24
N LYS A 119 -6.47 -17.82 -5.10
CA LYS A 119 -7.81 -17.92 -4.50
C LYS A 119 -8.93 -17.46 -5.42
N ALA A 120 -8.71 -16.40 -6.18
CA ALA A 120 -9.72 -15.90 -7.12
C ALA A 120 -9.93 -16.83 -8.32
N LEU A 121 -8.89 -17.56 -8.75
CA LEU A 121 -8.95 -18.56 -9.81
C LEU A 121 -9.57 -19.87 -9.32
N ASP A 122 -9.21 -20.34 -8.13
CA ASP A 122 -9.79 -21.52 -7.49
C ASP A 122 -11.32 -21.36 -7.36
N ASP A 123 -11.79 -20.17 -6.95
CA ASP A 123 -13.21 -19.82 -6.87
C ASP A 123 -13.93 -19.89 -8.23
N LEU A 124 -13.21 -19.74 -9.34
CA LEU A 124 -13.72 -19.89 -10.71
C LEU A 124 -13.64 -21.34 -11.21
N GLY A 125 -13.01 -22.24 -10.45
CA GLY A 125 -12.76 -23.63 -10.84
C GLY A 125 -11.65 -23.78 -11.88
N LEU A 126 -10.71 -22.83 -11.94
CA LEU A 126 -9.54 -22.82 -12.81
C LEU A 126 -8.26 -23.22 -12.06
#